data_AF-A0A1Y2V0E1-F1
#
_entry.id   AF-A0A1Y2V0E1-F1
#
_cell.length_a   1.000
_cell.length_b   1.000
_cell.length_c   1.000
_cell.angle_alpha   90.00
_cell.angle_beta   90.00
_cell.angle_gamma   90.00
#
_symmetry.space_group_name_H-M   'P 1'
#
loop_
_entity.id
_entity.type
_entity.pdbx_description
1 polymer ?
#
loop_
_entity_poly.entity_id
_entity_poly.type
_entity_poly.pdbx_seq_one_letter_code
_entity_poly.pdbx_strand_id
1 'polypeptide(L)'
;MAESSLTQRRGWTPEERGVRYRCQNSSDSELSPLIKSIIVSRTLCFGISTAILFCVGDVDAALETQIGFPIIKILFNATKSYAATNAMVSALVIPSVSALGLLVLGSLLIWAFARDDGLQFPRYFSYGDKRFGITVRAVL
;
A
#
# COMPACT_ATOMS: atom_id res chain seq x y z
N MET A 1 -14.27 -38.03 34.59
CA MET A 1 -15.59 -37.37 34.75
C MET A 1 -15.49 -35.84 34.81
N ALA A 2 -14.43 -35.20 34.28
CA ALA A 2 -14.28 -33.74 34.27
C ALA A 2 -14.34 -33.12 32.86
N GLU A 3 -14.71 -33.90 31.84
CA GLU A 3 -14.76 -33.46 30.43
C GLU A 3 -16.19 -33.18 29.93
N SER A 4 -17.23 -33.66 30.62
CA SER A 4 -18.63 -33.44 30.23
C SER A 4 -19.16 -32.03 30.56
N SER A 5 -18.41 -31.20 31.28
CA SER A 5 -18.76 -29.80 31.60
C SER A 5 -18.18 -28.78 30.62
N LEU A 6 -17.24 -29.17 29.76
CA LEU A 6 -16.61 -28.30 28.76
C LEU A 6 -17.41 -28.22 27.45
N THR A 7 -18.28 -29.19 27.18
CA THR A 7 -19.11 -29.24 25.95
C THR A 7 -20.45 -28.52 26.07
N GLN A 8 -20.92 -28.17 27.28
CA GLN A 8 -22.10 -27.31 27.47
C GLN A 8 -21.77 -25.81 27.34
N ARG A 9 -20.49 -25.44 27.31
CA ARG A 9 -19.97 -24.07 27.19
C ARG A 9 -19.80 -23.60 25.73
N ARG A 10 -20.51 -24.21 24.77
CA ARG A 10 -20.59 -23.70 23.38
C ARG A 10 -21.94 -23.06 23.04
N GLY A 11 -22.77 -22.78 24.04
CA GLY A 11 -23.88 -21.85 23.92
C GLY A 11 -23.41 -20.43 24.19
N TRP A 12 -23.19 -19.64 23.15
CA TRP A 12 -22.90 -18.21 23.29
C TRP A 12 -24.08 -17.52 24.00
N THR A 13 -23.80 -16.77 25.06
CA THR A 13 -24.83 -15.95 25.71
C THR A 13 -25.42 -14.97 24.67
N PRO A 14 -26.69 -14.55 24.81
CA PRO A 14 -27.32 -13.63 23.85
C PRO A 14 -26.54 -12.31 23.67
N GLU A 15 -25.83 -11.85 24.71
CA GLU A 15 -24.98 -10.65 24.67
C GLU A 15 -23.70 -10.85 23.84
N GLU A 16 -23.02 -11.99 23.98
CA GLU A 16 -21.80 -12.28 23.21
C GLU A 16 -22.09 -12.54 21.73
N ARG A 17 -23.25 -13.16 21.41
CA ARG A 17 -23.76 -13.20 20.03
C ARG A 17 -24.01 -11.79 19.50
N GLY A 18 -24.41 -10.90 20.40
CA GLY A 18 -24.57 -9.47 20.20
C GLY A 18 -23.32 -8.78 19.65
N VAL A 19 -22.22 -8.97 20.37
CA VAL A 19 -20.93 -8.38 20.01
C VAL A 19 -20.39 -9.02 18.73
N ARG A 20 -20.50 -10.36 18.60
CA ARG A 20 -20.06 -11.06 17.39
C ARG A 20 -20.83 -10.67 16.14
N TYR A 21 -22.14 -10.43 16.21
CA TYR A 21 -22.89 -9.95 15.04
C TYR A 21 -22.40 -8.56 14.61
N ARG A 22 -22.04 -7.66 15.55
CA ARG A 22 -21.51 -6.34 15.21
C ARG A 22 -20.13 -6.43 14.57
N CYS A 23 -19.24 -7.27 15.11
CA CYS A 23 -17.93 -7.49 14.51
C CYS A 23 -18.03 -8.10 13.09
N GLN A 24 -18.95 -9.05 12.89
CA GLN A 24 -19.19 -9.67 11.58
C GLN A 24 -19.78 -8.67 10.58
N ASN A 25 -20.84 -7.96 10.99
CA ASN A 25 -21.51 -6.96 10.15
C ASN A 25 -20.59 -5.79 9.78
N SER A 26 -19.69 -5.37 10.69
CA SER A 26 -18.65 -4.39 10.37
C SER A 26 -17.64 -4.93 9.36
N SER A 27 -17.27 -6.21 9.46
CA SER A 27 -16.28 -6.77 8.53
C SER A 27 -16.84 -6.82 7.10
N ASP A 28 -18.10 -7.22 6.94
CA ASP A 28 -18.71 -7.37 5.61
C ASP A 28 -18.95 -6.01 4.90
N SER A 29 -19.23 -4.94 5.65
CA SER A 29 -19.40 -3.59 5.07
C SER A 29 -18.08 -2.93 4.68
N GLU A 30 -17.02 -3.12 5.47
CA GLU A 30 -15.73 -2.45 5.29
C GLU A 30 -14.85 -3.12 4.22
N LEU A 31 -14.96 -4.44 4.01
CA LEU A 31 -14.11 -5.15 3.05
C LEU A 31 -14.48 -4.85 1.60
N SER A 32 -15.76 -4.59 1.32
CA SER A 32 -16.24 -4.35 -0.04
C SER A 32 -15.60 -3.13 -0.74
N PRO A 33 -15.41 -1.95 -0.09
CA PRO A 33 -14.65 -0.86 -0.69
C PRO A 33 -13.14 -1.13 -0.76
N LEU A 34 -12.56 -1.84 0.21
CA LEU A 34 -11.13 -2.16 0.22
C LEU A 34 -10.74 -3.01 -0.99
N ILE A 35 -11.52 -4.05 -1.29
CA ILE A 35 -11.29 -4.92 -2.45
C ILE A 35 -11.42 -4.13 -3.75
N LYS A 36 -12.43 -3.26 -3.86
CA LYS A 36 -12.64 -2.40 -5.04
C LYS A 36 -11.48 -1.44 -5.27
N SER A 37 -10.98 -0.80 -4.21
CA SER A 37 -9.83 0.11 -4.29
C SER A 37 -8.58 -0.61 -4.82
N ILE A 38 -8.27 -1.80 -4.30
CA ILE A 38 -7.09 -2.58 -4.72
C ILE A 38 -7.17 -2.95 -6.20
N ILE A 39 -8.35 -3.38 -6.67
CA ILE A 39 -8.56 -3.74 -8.07
C ILE A 39 -8.29 -2.54 -8.98
N VAL A 40 -8.84 -1.37 -8.65
CA VAL A 40 -8.66 -0.12 -9.43
C VAL A 40 -7.20 0.31 -9.45
N SER A 41 -6.50 0.29 -8.31
CA SER A 41 -5.08 0.66 -8.26
C SER A 41 -4.20 -0.31 -9.06
N ARG A 42 -4.51 -1.61 -9.04
CA ARG A 42 -3.77 -2.63 -9.81
C ARG A 42 -3.94 -2.44 -11.31
N THR A 43 -5.16 -2.23 -11.79
CA THR A 43 -5.43 -2.04 -13.22
C THR A 43 -4.82 -0.74 -13.75
N LEU A 44 -4.86 0.34 -12.98
CA LEU A 44 -4.23 1.61 -13.35
C LEU A 44 -2.71 1.48 -13.51
N CYS A 45 -2.04 0.86 -12.53
CA CYS A 45 -0.59 0.63 -12.59
C CYS A 45 -0.20 -0.24 -13.79
N PHE A 46 -0.96 -1.31 -14.04
CA PHE A 46 -0.73 -2.19 -15.18
C PHE A 46 -0.90 -1.45 -16.53
N GLY A 47 -1.92 -0.59 -16.64
CA GLY A 47 -2.13 0.24 -17.83
C GLY A 47 -0.96 1.20 -18.09
N ILE A 48 -0.46 1.87 -17.05
CA ILE A 48 0.68 2.78 -17.15
C ILE A 48 1.96 2.02 -17.56
N SER A 49 2.22 0.86 -16.93
CA SER A 49 3.38 0.01 -17.27
C SER A 49 3.35 -0.46 -18.72
N THR A 50 2.18 -0.87 -19.20
CA THR A 50 1.98 -1.29 -20.60
C THR A 50 2.20 -0.13 -21.57
N ALA A 51 1.69 1.06 -21.24
CA ALA A 51 1.89 2.26 -22.05
C ALA A 51 3.39 2.63 -22.17
N ILE A 52 4.14 2.55 -21.07
CA ILE A 52 5.59 2.78 -21.09
C ILE A 52 6.30 1.74 -21.95
N LEU A 53 5.95 0.45 -21.83
CA LEU A 53 6.57 -0.62 -22.61
C LEU A 53 6.41 -0.39 -24.12
N PHE A 54 5.25 0.12 -24.56
CA PHE A 54 5.03 0.48 -25.96
C PHE A 54 5.73 1.78 -26.37
N CYS A 55 5.83 2.77 -25.47
CA CYS A 55 6.55 4.03 -25.75
C CYS A 55 8.09 3.86 -25.76
N VAL A 56 8.62 2.85 -25.07
CA VAL A 56 10.05 2.48 -25.06
C VAL A 56 10.48 1.79 -26.37
N GLY A 57 9.62 1.60 -27.37
CA GLY A 57 10.10 1.22 -28.72
C GLY A 57 11.02 2.26 -29.37
N ASP A 58 11.03 3.51 -28.90
CA ASP A 58 11.73 4.67 -29.48
C ASP A 58 12.86 5.20 -28.56
N VAL A 59 13.54 4.33 -27.80
CA VAL A 59 14.63 4.76 -26.87
C VAL A 59 15.93 5.14 -27.55
N ASP A 60 16.13 4.78 -28.81
CA ASP A 60 17.40 5.03 -29.52
C ASP A 60 17.67 6.55 -29.68
N ALA A 61 16.61 7.34 -29.86
CA ALA A 61 16.69 8.81 -29.91
C ALA A 61 16.88 9.47 -28.52
N ALA A 62 16.77 8.71 -27.43
CA ALA A 62 16.85 9.22 -26.06
C ALA A 62 18.28 9.36 -25.54
N LEU A 63 19.23 8.55 -26.05
CA LEU A 63 20.62 8.55 -25.61
C LEU A 63 21.45 9.74 -26.14
N GLU A 64 21.00 10.41 -27.20
CA GLU A 64 21.76 11.51 -27.83
C GLU A 64 21.51 12.90 -27.22
N THR A 65 20.61 13.08 -26.26
CA THR A 65 20.27 14.43 -25.74
C THR A 65 20.90 14.76 -24.39
N GLN A 66 21.84 15.73 -24.43
CA GLN A 66 22.65 16.31 -23.34
C GLN A 66 21.89 17.09 -22.23
N ILE A 67 20.57 16.89 -22.08
CA ILE A 67 19.76 17.59 -21.07
C ILE A 67 19.26 16.56 -20.04
N GLY A 68 19.54 16.81 -18.76
CA GLY A 68 19.33 15.87 -17.64
C GLY A 68 17.88 15.39 -17.36
N PHE A 69 16.93 15.64 -18.26
CA PHE A 69 15.58 15.06 -18.26
C PHE A 69 15.22 14.48 -19.64
N PRO A 70 15.88 13.39 -20.07
CA PRO A 70 15.59 12.72 -21.33
C PRO A 70 14.13 12.24 -21.40
N ILE A 71 13.51 11.89 -20.28
CA ILE A 71 12.15 11.34 -20.18
C ILE A 71 11.08 12.16 -20.91
N ILE A 72 11.14 13.50 -20.81
CA ILE A 72 10.11 14.40 -21.34
C ILE A 72 10.21 14.51 -22.87
N LYS A 73 11.42 14.43 -23.43
CA LYS A 73 11.67 14.52 -24.87
C LYS A 73 11.18 13.27 -25.61
N ILE A 74 11.32 12.08 -25.00
CA ILE A 74 10.88 10.80 -25.59
C ILE A 74 9.36 10.71 -25.61
N LEU A 75 8.72 11.08 -24.49
CA LEU A 75 7.26 11.13 -24.40
C LEU A 75 6.68 12.13 -25.41
N PHE A 76 7.37 13.25 -25.65
CA PHE A 76 6.97 14.20 -26.68
C PHE A 76 7.18 13.67 -28.10
N ASN A 77 8.29 12.99 -28.37
CA ASN A 77 8.60 12.42 -29.69
C ASN A 77 7.63 11.28 -30.07
N ALA A 78 7.34 10.39 -29.11
CA ALA A 78 6.41 9.27 -29.29
C ALA A 78 4.95 9.74 -29.40
N THR A 79 4.55 10.81 -28.70
CA THR A 79 3.14 11.24 -28.65
C THR A 79 2.81 12.37 -29.63
N LYS A 80 3.82 13.14 -30.09
CA LYS A 80 3.70 14.36 -30.90
C LYS A 80 2.72 15.42 -30.35
N SER A 81 2.35 15.32 -29.08
CA SER A 81 1.38 16.21 -28.42
C SER A 81 1.82 16.56 -27.00
N TYR A 82 1.89 17.86 -26.72
CA TYR A 82 2.29 18.40 -25.42
C TYR A 82 1.31 17.99 -24.31
N ALA A 83 0.00 17.90 -24.62
CA ALA A 83 -1.03 17.56 -23.64
C ALA A 83 -0.92 16.11 -23.16
N ALA A 84 -0.75 15.17 -24.07
CA ALA A 84 -0.64 13.75 -23.73
C ALA A 84 0.71 13.40 -23.07
N THR A 85 1.79 14.08 -23.49
CA THR A 85 3.10 14.02 -22.81
C THR A 85 2.99 14.43 -21.34
N ASN A 86 2.36 15.58 -21.05
CA ASN A 86 2.17 16.05 -19.67
C ASN A 86 1.25 15.13 -18.85
N ALA A 87 0.23 14.55 -19.48
CA ALA A 87 -0.66 13.59 -18.81
C ALA A 87 0.10 12.32 -18.39
N MET A 88 0.98 11.79 -19.26
CA MET A 88 1.78 10.60 -18.93
C MET A 88 2.82 10.89 -17.83
N VAL A 89 3.50 12.05 -17.87
CA VAL A 89 4.46 12.43 -16.83
C VAL A 89 3.77 12.61 -15.48
N SER A 90 2.64 13.31 -15.43
CA SER A 90 1.92 13.51 -14.17
C SER A 90 1.38 12.20 -13.59
N ALA A 91 0.94 11.27 -14.43
CA ALA A 91 0.53 9.92 -14.02
C ALA A 91 1.66 9.09 -13.41
N LEU A 92 2.94 9.39 -13.69
CA LEU A 92 4.10 8.71 -13.09
C LEU A 92 4.58 9.38 -11.79
N VAL A 93 4.57 10.70 -11.75
CA VAL A 93 5.09 11.46 -10.59
C VAL A 93 4.18 11.29 -9.37
N ILE A 94 2.86 11.35 -9.54
CA ILE A 94 1.89 11.24 -8.45
C ILE A 94 2.02 9.94 -7.63
N PRO A 95 2.01 8.73 -8.25
CA PRO A 95 2.17 7.49 -7.49
C PRO A 95 3.57 7.32 -6.89
N SER A 96 4.61 7.88 -7.51
CA SER A 96 5.98 7.81 -7.00
C SER A 96 6.14 8.54 -5.66
N VAL A 97 5.52 9.71 -5.52
CA VAL A 97 5.52 10.45 -4.24
C VAL A 97 4.64 9.74 -3.21
N SER A 98 3.50 9.19 -3.63
CA SER A 98 2.61 8.43 -2.75
C SER A 98 3.26 7.16 -2.19
N ALA A 99 4.11 6.49 -2.96
CA ALA A 99 4.85 5.30 -2.52
C ALA A 99 5.74 5.57 -1.30
N LEU A 100 6.35 6.76 -1.22
CA LEU A 100 7.12 7.19 -0.04
C LEU A 100 6.22 7.33 1.19
N GLY A 101 5.01 7.87 1.02
CA GLY A 101 4.01 7.95 2.09
C GLY A 101 3.56 6.57 2.56
N LEU A 102 3.34 5.64 1.63
CA LEU A 102 2.96 4.26 1.96
C LEU A 102 4.07 3.51 2.70
N LEU A 103 5.34 3.75 2.36
CA LEU A 103 6.48 3.20 3.09
C LEU A 103 6.48 3.65 4.55
N VAL A 104 6.27 4.95 4.80
CA VAL A 104 6.16 5.50 6.16
C VAL A 104 4.98 4.91 6.94
N LEU A 105 3.82 4.77 6.29
CA LEU A 105 2.64 4.14 6.91
C LEU A 105 2.89 2.66 7.22
N GLY A 106 3.57 1.93 6.33
CA GLY A 106 3.99 0.55 6.54
C GLY A 106 4.86 0.41 7.78
N SER A 107 5.85 1.29 7.96
CA SER A 107 6.70 1.34 9.16
C SER A 107 5.90 1.58 10.44
N LEU A 108 4.87 2.43 10.39
CA LEU A 108 4.00 2.67 11.54
C LEU A 108 3.14 1.44 11.88
N LEU A 109 2.62 0.73 10.87
CA LEU A 109 1.88 -0.52 11.05
C LEU A 109 2.77 -1.59 11.67
N ILE A 110 4.02 -1.70 11.21
CA ILE A 110 5.01 -2.64 11.77
C ILE A 110 5.29 -2.33 13.24
N TRP A 111 5.37 -1.05 13.62
CA TRP A 111 5.52 -0.67 15.03
C TRP A 111 4.30 -1.04 15.87
N ALA A 112 3.09 -0.83 15.36
CA ALA A 112 1.87 -1.25 16.04
C ALA A 112 1.83 -2.78 16.24
N PHE A 113 2.18 -3.55 15.21
CA PHE A 113 2.32 -5.00 15.30
C PHE A 113 3.42 -5.45 16.27
N ALA A 114 4.52 -4.72 16.36
CA ALA A 114 5.57 -4.98 17.34
C ALA A 114 5.10 -4.71 18.79
N ARG A 115 4.16 -3.78 18.99
CA ARG A 115 3.54 -3.50 20.29
C ARG A 115 2.60 -4.61 20.75
N ASP A 116 1.99 -5.30 19.80
CA ASP A 116 1.09 -6.42 20.05
C ASP A 116 1.84 -7.78 20.17
N ASP A 117 3.17 -7.75 20.39
CA ASP A 117 4.06 -8.93 20.51
C ASP A 117 3.96 -9.94 19.33
N GLY A 118 3.50 -9.48 18.16
CA GLY A 118 3.26 -10.33 16.99
C GLY A 118 4.50 -10.65 16.14
N LEU A 119 5.69 -10.15 16.51
CA LEU A 119 6.93 -10.28 15.74
C LEU A 119 7.92 -11.21 16.44
N GLN A 120 8.64 -12.01 15.65
CA GLN A 120 9.68 -12.96 16.08
C GLN A 120 10.88 -12.31 16.83
N PHE A 121 11.05 -10.98 16.74
CA PHE A 121 12.08 -10.22 17.49
C PHE A 121 11.54 -8.86 18.00
N PRO A 122 10.62 -8.84 18.98
CA PRO A 122 9.88 -7.63 19.38
C PRO A 122 10.79 -6.61 20.09
N ARG A 123 11.85 -7.09 20.75
CA ARG A 123 12.77 -6.25 21.55
C ARG A 123 13.64 -5.32 20.71
N TYR A 124 13.91 -5.64 19.44
CA TYR A 124 14.69 -4.79 18.53
C TYR A 124 13.86 -3.64 17.95
N PHE A 125 12.60 -3.91 17.60
CA PHE A 125 11.68 -2.93 17.00
C PHE A 125 10.91 -2.09 18.04
N SER A 126 10.81 -2.55 19.28
CA SER A 126 10.14 -1.82 20.38
C SER A 126 11.02 -0.73 21.03
N TYR A 127 12.31 -0.64 20.67
CA TYR A 127 13.19 0.43 21.15
C TYR A 127 12.90 1.77 20.43
N GLY A 128 11.80 2.41 20.84
CA GLY A 128 11.48 3.80 20.48
C GLY A 128 12.26 4.79 21.33
N ASP A 129 12.89 5.77 20.70
CA ASP A 129 13.57 6.85 21.42
C ASP A 129 12.53 7.75 22.12
N LYS A 130 12.66 7.91 23.44
CA LYS A 130 11.70 8.65 24.29
C LYS A 130 11.62 10.14 23.96
N ARG A 131 12.55 10.71 23.19
CA ARG A 131 12.55 12.15 22.90
C ARG A 131 11.60 12.55 21.78
N PHE A 132 11.27 11.64 20.86
CA PHE A 132 10.47 11.99 19.67
C PHE A 132 9.12 11.28 19.56
N GLY A 133 8.83 10.25 20.37
CA GLY A 133 7.55 9.53 20.31
C GLY A 133 7.28 8.82 18.98
N ILE A 134 8.21 8.88 18.03
CA ILE A 134 8.18 8.24 16.72
C ILE A 134 9.33 7.22 16.64
N THR A 135 9.06 6.05 16.07
CA THR A 135 10.05 4.99 15.86
C THR A 135 10.94 5.30 14.68
N VAL A 136 11.96 6.12 14.93
CA VAL A 136 13.00 6.49 13.95
C VAL A 136 13.72 5.26 13.35
N ARG A 137 13.76 4.14 14.10
CA ARG A 137 14.36 2.87 13.67
C ARG A 137 13.47 2.01 12.76
N ALA A 138 12.17 2.29 12.67
CA ALA A 138 11.26 1.54 11.80
C ALA A 138 11.19 2.13 10.37
N VAL A 139 11.68 3.36 10.19
CA VAL A 139 11.62 4.12 8.93
C VAL A 139 12.89 3.99 8.09
N LEU A 140 14.03 3.60 8.70
CA LEU A 140 15.32 3.33 8.04
C LEU A 140 15.43 1.87 7.63
#